data_AF-A0A974VL95-F1
#
_entry.id   AF-A0A974VL95-F1
#
_cell.length_a   1.000
_cell.length_b   1.000
_cell.length_c   1.000
_cell.angle_alpha   90.00
_cell.angle_beta   90.00
_cell.angle_gamma   90.00
#
_symmetry.space_group_name_H-M   'P 1'
#
loop_
_entity.id
_entity.type
_entity.pdbx_description
1 polymer ?
#
loop_
_entity_poly.entity_id
_entity_poly.type
_entity_poly.pdbx_seq_one_letter_code
_entity_poly.pdbx_strand_id
1 'polypeptide(L)'
;MSIPQRKAPENNPGTQKALIGAGIGMALLVVLLIWAIMTSANEASVLGWILTAVIAGWLGVAVYLAVTVTRSLNIQQNQNAARMRQFLEEEDAMLDDKLAHSFQIVLVQSKVIKDELKKNDDESPAMIARALDTIDVTAQNGMSMVKEAAGKA
;
A
#
# COMPACT_ATOMS: atom_id res chain seq x y z
N MET A 1 7.58 -14.08 -9.31
CA MET A 1 6.52 -13.09 -9.04
C MET A 1 7.16 -11.98 -8.25
N SER A 2 7.43 -10.83 -8.89
CA SER A 2 8.14 -9.71 -8.28
C SER A 2 7.23 -8.98 -7.30
N ILE A 3 7.61 -8.92 -6.02
CA ILE A 3 6.96 -8.07 -5.02
C ILE A 3 6.97 -6.65 -5.60
N PRO A 4 5.81 -5.97 -5.74
CA PRO A 4 5.79 -4.58 -6.13
C PRO A 4 6.55 -3.78 -5.08
N GLN A 5 7.77 -3.36 -5.44
CA GLN A 5 8.62 -2.53 -4.61
C GLN A 5 7.81 -1.32 -4.14
N ARG A 6 7.71 -1.16 -2.82
CA ARG A 6 7.04 -0.04 -2.16
C ARG A 6 7.70 1.27 -2.60
N LYS A 7 7.22 1.87 -3.69
CA LYS A 7 7.32 3.31 -3.85
C LYS A 7 6.22 3.89 -2.98
N ALA A 8 6.61 4.51 -1.86
CA ALA A 8 5.75 5.49 -1.20
C ALA A 8 5.18 6.42 -2.28
N PRO A 9 3.93 6.91 -2.18
CA PRO A 9 3.44 7.90 -3.12
C PRO A 9 4.48 9.01 -3.13
N GLU A 10 5.24 9.08 -4.23
CA GLU A 10 6.28 10.08 -4.39
C GLU A 10 5.52 11.40 -4.30
N ASN A 11 5.77 12.17 -3.23
CA ASN A 11 5.30 13.53 -3.15
C ASN A 11 5.99 14.25 -4.30
N ASN A 12 5.35 14.21 -5.46
CA ASN A 12 5.89 14.80 -6.63
C ASN A 12 5.90 16.31 -6.32
N PRO A 13 7.07 16.95 -6.27
CA PRO A 13 7.15 18.36 -5.89
C PRO A 13 6.25 19.23 -6.80
N GLY A 14 5.95 18.76 -8.02
CA GLY A 14 4.94 19.36 -8.90
C GLY A 14 3.51 19.32 -8.34
N THR A 15 3.07 18.21 -7.75
CA THR A 15 1.72 18.07 -7.18
C THR A 15 1.55 18.92 -5.92
N GLN A 16 2.57 18.98 -5.05
CA GLN A 16 2.54 19.84 -3.87
C GLN A 16 2.57 21.32 -4.24
N LYS A 17 3.40 21.70 -5.23
CA LYS A 17 3.43 23.07 -5.77
C LYS A 17 2.10 23.45 -6.45
N ALA A 18 1.45 22.51 -7.13
CA ALA A 18 0.14 22.73 -7.73
C ALA A 18 -0.96 22.92 -6.68
N LEU A 19 -0.97 22.14 -5.60
CA LEU A 19 -1.90 22.31 -4.48
C LEU A 19 -1.71 23.64 -3.75
N ILE A 20 -0.45 24.04 -3.49
CA ILE A 20 -0.13 25.33 -2.89
C ILE A 20 -0.54 26.48 -3.82
N GLY A 21 -0.26 26.37 -5.11
CA GLY A 21 -0.66 27.35 -6.12
C GLY A 21 -2.17 27.50 -6.23
N ALA A 22 -2.92 26.40 -6.18
CA ALA A 22 -4.39 26.42 -6.16
C ALA A 22 -4.93 27.12 -4.90
N GLY A 23 -4.33 26.86 -3.73
CA GLY A 23 -4.70 27.53 -2.48
C GLY A 23 -4.44 29.05 -2.52
N ILE A 24 -3.29 29.46 -3.06
CA ILE A 24 -2.95 30.88 -3.24
C ILE A 24 -3.93 31.55 -4.22
N GLY A 25 -4.21 30.93 -5.36
CA GLY A 25 -5.17 31.45 -6.34
C GLY A 25 -6.57 31.61 -5.75
N MET A 26 -7.01 30.65 -4.94
CA MET A 26 -8.30 30.73 -4.26
C MET A 26 -8.33 31.86 -3.22
N ALA A 27 -7.27 32.03 -2.43
CA ALA A 27 -7.17 33.14 -1.47
C ALA A 27 -7.21 34.52 -2.18
N LEU A 28 -6.52 34.66 -3.31
CA LEU A 28 -6.54 35.88 -4.11
C LEU A 28 -7.95 36.18 -4.65
N LEU A 29 -8.67 35.19 -5.15
CA LEU A 29 -10.06 35.35 -5.60
C LEU A 29 -10.98 35.81 -4.47
N VAL A 30 -10.81 35.28 -3.26
CA VAL A 30 -11.59 35.70 -2.08
C VAL A 30 -11.30 37.17 -1.73
N VAL A 31 -10.03 37.58 -1.73
CA VAL A 31 -9.66 38.98 -1.44
C VAL A 31 -10.22 39.92 -2.51
N LEU A 32 -10.11 39.57 -3.79
CA LEU A 32 -10.67 40.34 -4.90
C LEU A 32 -12.20 40.42 -4.83
N LEU A 33 -12.87 39.34 -4.40
CA LEU A 33 -14.32 39.33 -4.23
C LEU A 33 -14.76 40.29 -3.12
N ILE A 34 -14.08 40.27 -1.98
CA ILE A 34 -14.36 41.19 -0.86
C ILE A 34 -14.18 42.64 -1.31
N TRP A 35 -13.07 42.92 -1.99
CA TRP A 35 -12.78 44.26 -2.51
C TRP A 35 -13.84 44.73 -3.55
N ALA A 36 -14.28 43.83 -4.44
CA ALA A 36 -15.33 44.13 -5.43
C ALA A 36 -16.69 44.40 -4.78
N ILE A 37 -17.04 43.69 -3.70
CA ILE A 37 -18.28 43.93 -2.94
C ILE A 37 -18.22 45.31 -2.25
N MET A 38 -17.09 45.66 -1.65
CA MET A 38 -16.95 46.96 -0.98
C MET A 38 -17.05 48.14 -1.95
N THR A 39 -16.41 48.04 -3.11
CA THR A 39 -16.46 49.09 -4.15
C THR A 39 -17.83 49.19 -4.80
N SER A 40 -18.46 48.07 -5.14
CA SER A 40 -19.82 48.05 -5.70
C SER A 40 -20.87 48.61 -4.74
N ALA A 41 -20.76 48.32 -3.45
CA ALA A 41 -21.64 48.84 -2.42
C ALA A 41 -21.43 50.34 -2.18
N ASN A 42 -20.19 50.82 -2.24
CA ASN A 42 -19.87 52.23 -1.99
C ASN A 42 -20.26 53.15 -3.16
N GLU A 43 -20.14 52.68 -4.40
CA GLU A 43 -20.41 53.50 -5.60
C GLU A 43 -21.80 53.27 -6.21
N ALA A 44 -22.61 52.37 -5.64
CA ALA A 44 -23.89 51.90 -6.22
C ALA A 44 -23.76 51.51 -7.71
N SER A 45 -22.59 51.02 -8.10
CA SER A 45 -22.22 50.80 -9.50
C SER A 45 -22.68 49.43 -10.01
N VAL A 46 -23.47 49.43 -11.09
CA VAL A 46 -23.92 48.20 -11.78
C VAL A 46 -22.74 47.38 -12.30
N LEU A 47 -21.66 48.03 -12.75
CA LEU A 47 -20.44 47.36 -13.21
C LEU A 47 -19.75 46.61 -12.06
N GLY A 48 -19.77 47.15 -10.84
CA GLY A 48 -19.20 46.48 -9.67
C GLY A 48 -19.96 45.20 -9.29
N TRP A 49 -21.29 45.19 -9.43
CA TRP A 49 -22.11 44.00 -9.21
C TRP A 49 -21.86 42.92 -10.26
N ILE A 50 -21.67 43.31 -11.53
CA ILE A 50 -21.30 42.38 -12.61
C ILE A 50 -19.94 41.74 -12.31
N LEU A 51 -18.93 42.54 -11.94
CA LEU A 51 -17.61 42.02 -11.59
C LEU A 51 -17.65 41.06 -10.40
N THR A 52 -18.42 41.41 -9.36
CA THR A 52 -18.64 40.56 -8.17
C THR A 52 -19.23 39.21 -8.57
N ALA A 53 -20.26 39.20 -9.43
CA ALA A 53 -20.88 37.97 -9.89
C ALA A 53 -19.90 37.07 -10.68
N VAL A 54 -19.05 37.66 -11.52
CA VAL A 54 -18.02 36.92 -12.27
C VAL A 54 -17.00 36.28 -11.33
N ILE A 55 -16.47 37.03 -10.35
CA ILE A 55 -15.49 36.50 -9.39
C ILE A 55 -16.14 35.40 -8.53
N ALA A 56 -17.37 35.60 -8.07
CA ALA A 56 -18.11 34.61 -7.30
C ALA A 56 -18.32 33.30 -8.09
N GLY A 57 -18.64 33.41 -9.39
CA GLY A 57 -18.75 32.25 -10.28
C GLY A 57 -17.44 31.46 -10.38
N TRP A 58 -16.32 32.15 -10.59
CA TRP A 58 -15.00 31.51 -10.64
C TRP A 58 -14.58 30.88 -9.31
N LEU A 59 -14.88 31.53 -8.19
CA LEU A 59 -14.63 30.98 -6.86
C LEU A 59 -15.43 29.68 -6.65
N GLY A 60 -16.69 29.65 -7.08
CA GLY A 60 -17.53 28.44 -7.01
C GLY A 60 -16.93 27.25 -7.79
N VAL A 61 -16.42 27.50 -9.00
CA VAL A 61 -15.74 26.46 -9.81
C VAL A 61 -14.49 25.94 -9.10
N ALA A 62 -13.66 26.84 -8.55
CA ALA A 62 -12.45 26.46 -7.82
C ALA A 62 -12.77 25.59 -6.59
N VAL A 63 -13.80 25.97 -5.82
CA VAL A 63 -14.27 25.19 -4.66
C VAL A 63 -14.78 23.82 -5.10
N TYR A 64 -15.57 23.75 -6.17
CA TYR A 64 -16.11 22.49 -6.69
C TYR A 64 -14.99 21.52 -7.09
N LEU A 65 -13.97 22.00 -7.82
CA LEU A 65 -12.81 21.19 -8.20
C LEU A 65 -12.00 20.75 -6.97
N ALA A 66 -11.78 21.63 -6.00
CA ALA A 66 -11.07 21.27 -4.77
C ALA A 66 -11.79 20.18 -3.98
N VAL A 67 -13.12 20.26 -3.85
CA VAL A 67 -13.94 19.26 -3.15
C VAL A 67 -13.94 17.92 -3.88
N THR A 68 -14.05 17.92 -5.21
CA THR A 68 -14.07 16.66 -5.99
C THR A 68 -12.72 15.95 -5.97
N VAL A 69 -11.61 16.68 -6.06
CA VAL A 69 -10.26 16.11 -5.98
C VAL A 69 -9.97 15.59 -4.56
N THR A 70 -10.24 16.38 -3.53
CA THR A 70 -9.98 15.94 -2.14
C THR A 70 -10.80 14.71 -1.76
N ARG A 71 -12.07 14.63 -2.20
CA ARG A 71 -12.90 13.43 -2.03
C ARG A 71 -12.33 12.21 -2.75
N SER A 72 -11.84 12.37 -3.99
CA SER A 72 -11.27 11.24 -4.74
C SER A 72 -9.95 10.74 -4.15
N LEU A 73 -9.13 11.65 -3.60
CA LEU A 73 -7.87 11.29 -2.93
C LEU A 73 -8.10 10.49 -1.65
N ASN A 74 -9.07 10.90 -0.83
CA ASN A 74 -9.40 10.18 0.41
C ASN A 74 -9.92 8.76 0.14
N ILE A 75 -10.74 8.59 -0.91
CA ILE A 75 -11.24 7.27 -1.32
C ILE A 75 -10.09 6.39 -1.82
N GLN A 76 -9.20 6.94 -2.64
CA GLN A 76 -8.04 6.21 -3.16
C GLN A 76 -7.07 5.79 -2.04
N GLN A 77 -6.82 6.64 -1.06
CA GLN A 77 -5.98 6.29 0.09
C GLN A 77 -6.58 5.15 0.90
N ASN A 78 -7.88 5.18 1.18
CA ASN A 78 -8.55 4.10 1.90
C ASN A 78 -8.56 2.78 1.11
N GLN A 79 -8.77 2.83 -0.21
CA GLN A 79 -8.69 1.64 -1.06
C GLN A 79 -7.28 1.06 -1.12
N ASN A 80 -6.25 1.91 -1.19
CA ASN A 80 -4.86 1.46 -1.20
C ASN A 80 -4.46 0.84 0.14
N ALA A 81 -4.92 1.41 1.26
CA ALA A 81 -4.70 0.85 2.58
C ALA A 81 -5.39 -0.52 2.75
N ALA A 82 -6.63 -0.66 2.26
CA ALA A 82 -7.36 -1.93 2.28
C ALA A 82 -6.68 -3.00 1.42
N ARG A 83 -6.27 -2.64 0.18
CA ARG A 83 -5.51 -3.55 -0.69
C ARG A 83 -4.19 -3.99 -0.08
N MET A 84 -3.46 -3.06 0.55
CA MET A 84 -2.20 -3.40 1.22
C MET A 84 -2.43 -4.42 2.34
N ARG A 85 -3.48 -4.27 3.14
CA ARG A 85 -3.83 -5.26 4.17
C ARG A 85 -4.13 -6.63 3.57
N GLN A 86 -4.90 -6.68 2.49
CA GLN A 86 -5.18 -7.94 1.78
C GLN A 86 -3.90 -8.59 1.26
N PHE A 87 -2.97 -7.82 0.66
CA PHE A 87 -1.70 -8.36 0.20
C PHE A 87 -0.84 -8.92 1.34
N LEU A 88 -0.83 -8.28 2.50
CA LEU A 88 -0.09 -8.77 3.67
C LEU A 88 -0.73 -10.05 4.22
N GLU A 89 -2.06 -10.10 4.34
CA GLU A 89 -2.79 -11.30 4.74
C GLU A 89 -2.57 -12.47 3.75
N GLU A 90 -2.54 -12.20 2.44
CA GLU A 90 -2.21 -13.20 1.42
C GLU A 90 -0.75 -13.66 1.50
N GLU A 91 0.20 -12.76 1.76
CA GLU A 91 1.62 -13.10 1.92
C GLU A 91 1.85 -13.97 3.16
N ASP A 92 1.20 -13.65 4.28
CA ASP A 92 1.23 -14.44 5.51
C ASP A 92 0.59 -15.82 5.30
N ALA A 93 -0.58 -15.89 4.66
CA ALA A 93 -1.22 -17.18 4.33
C ALA A 93 -0.34 -18.04 3.41
N MET A 94 0.33 -17.42 2.43
CA MET A 94 1.24 -18.13 1.54
C MET A 94 2.51 -18.61 2.25
N LEU A 95 3.00 -17.85 3.25
CA LEU A 95 4.10 -18.29 4.09
C LEU A 95 3.69 -19.52 4.92
N ASP A 96 2.52 -19.47 5.54
CA ASP A 96 1.97 -20.57 6.34
C ASP A 96 1.82 -21.85 5.51
N ASP A 97 1.29 -21.79 4.29
CA ASP A 97 1.18 -22.95 3.40
C ASP A 97 2.55 -23.57 3.05
N LYS A 98 3.55 -22.73 2.79
CA LYS A 98 4.91 -23.20 2.48
C LYS A 98 5.61 -23.82 3.70
N LEU A 99 5.39 -23.26 4.88
CA LEU A 99 5.90 -23.82 6.13
C LEU A 99 5.21 -25.14 6.45
N ALA A 100 3.89 -25.22 6.30
CA ALA A 100 3.14 -26.46 6.45
C ALA A 100 3.65 -27.56 5.51
N HIS A 101 3.91 -27.23 4.24
CA HIS A 101 4.49 -28.17 3.29
C HIS A 101 5.90 -28.65 3.69
N SER A 102 6.75 -27.71 4.13
CA SER A 102 8.10 -28.04 4.62
C SER A 102 8.06 -28.97 5.84
N PHE A 103 7.16 -28.72 6.79
CA PHE A 103 6.97 -29.61 7.94
C PHE A 103 6.40 -30.97 7.55
N GLN A 104 5.50 -31.03 6.55
CA GLN A 104 5.01 -32.30 6.04
C GLN A 104 6.13 -33.17 5.46
N ILE A 105 7.08 -32.58 4.73
CA ILE A 105 8.25 -33.29 4.23
C ILE A 105 9.08 -33.86 5.39
N VAL A 106 9.35 -33.06 6.43
CA VAL A 106 10.09 -33.52 7.62
C VAL A 106 9.37 -34.68 8.31
N LEU A 107 8.04 -34.62 8.43
CA LEU A 107 7.24 -35.70 9.02
C LEU A 107 7.30 -36.99 8.20
N VAL A 108 7.22 -36.89 6.87
CA VAL A 108 7.35 -38.05 5.96
C VAL A 108 8.74 -38.66 6.10
N GLN A 109 9.81 -37.86 6.10
CA GLN A 109 11.17 -38.38 6.24
C GLN A 109 11.43 -38.97 7.64
N SER A 110 10.86 -38.37 8.70
CA SER A 110 10.91 -38.95 10.04
C SER A 110 10.23 -40.33 10.10
N LYS A 111 9.13 -40.52 9.36
CA LYS A 111 8.49 -41.83 9.23
C LYS A 111 9.38 -42.82 8.47
N VAL A 112 10.00 -42.41 7.36
CA VAL A 112 10.96 -43.24 6.61
C VAL A 112 12.09 -43.71 7.53
N ILE A 113 12.69 -42.83 8.32
CA ILE A 113 13.73 -43.19 9.29
C ILE A 113 13.22 -44.25 10.28
N LYS A 114 12.02 -44.07 10.85
CA LYS A 114 11.43 -45.04 11.79
C LYS A 114 11.18 -46.40 11.14
N ASP A 115 10.77 -46.42 9.87
CA ASP A 115 10.50 -47.65 9.14
C ASP A 115 11.81 -48.37 8.76
N GLU A 116 12.84 -47.64 8.35
CA GLU A 116 14.17 -48.19 8.06
C GLU A 116 14.89 -48.71 9.32
N LEU A 117 14.76 -48.02 10.45
CA LEU A 117 15.26 -48.52 11.73
C LEU A 117 14.59 -49.84 12.16
N LYS A 118 13.34 -50.08 11.75
CA LYS A 118 12.63 -51.34 12.03
C LYS A 118 13.02 -52.46 11.09
N LYS A 119 13.24 -52.16 9.81
CA LYS A 119 13.70 -53.14 8.81
C LYS A 119 15.08 -53.67 9.18
N ASN A 120 16.00 -52.75 9.51
CA ASN A 120 17.35 -53.07 9.96
C ASN A 120 18.12 -53.94 8.94
N ASP A 121 17.98 -53.59 7.66
CA ASP A 121 18.65 -54.26 6.54
C ASP A 121 19.98 -53.54 6.20
N ASP A 122 20.84 -54.16 5.41
CA ASP A 122 22.15 -53.61 5.02
C ASP A 122 22.06 -52.25 4.30
N GLU A 123 20.93 -51.94 3.65
CA GLU A 123 20.69 -50.67 2.95
C GLU A 123 20.10 -49.57 3.86
N SER A 124 19.53 -49.94 5.01
CA SER A 124 18.83 -49.01 5.90
C SER A 124 19.71 -47.85 6.39
N PRO A 125 21.01 -48.03 6.73
CA PRO A 125 21.88 -46.92 7.14
C PRO A 125 22.02 -45.83 6.05
N ALA A 126 22.15 -46.24 4.78
CA ALA A 126 22.27 -45.31 3.67
C ALA A 126 20.96 -44.55 3.41
N MET A 127 19.82 -45.23 3.55
CA MET A 127 18.51 -44.60 3.40
C MET A 127 18.20 -43.62 4.54
N ILE A 128 18.56 -43.96 5.79
CA ILE A 128 18.43 -43.07 6.95
C ILE A 128 19.30 -41.82 6.76
N ALA A 129 20.54 -41.96 6.31
CA ALA A 129 21.42 -40.83 6.05
C ALA A 129 20.84 -39.86 5.01
N ARG A 130 20.22 -40.39 3.94
CA ARG A 130 19.55 -39.57 2.91
C ARG A 130 18.29 -38.88 3.43
N ALA A 131 17.52 -39.56 4.25
CA ALA A 131 16.32 -38.97 4.87
C ALA A 131 16.71 -37.85 5.85
N LEU A 132 17.78 -38.01 6.63
CA LEU A 132 18.32 -36.97 7.51
C LEU A 132 18.82 -35.76 6.71
N ASP A 133 19.57 -35.95 5.63
CA ASP A 133 20.01 -34.86 4.76
C ASP A 133 18.83 -34.06 4.18
N THR A 134 17.76 -34.76 3.78
CA THR A 134 16.53 -34.11 3.30
C THR A 134 15.85 -33.29 4.40
N ILE A 135 15.83 -33.79 5.63
CA ILE A 135 15.30 -33.06 6.79
C ILE A 135 16.12 -31.80 7.04
N ASP A 136 17.45 -31.89 7.03
CA ASP A 136 18.33 -30.76 7.31
C ASP A 136 18.17 -29.64 6.25
N VAL A 137 18.17 -30.00 4.97
CA VAL A 137 17.94 -29.03 3.88
C VAL A 137 16.55 -28.39 3.98
N THR A 138 15.52 -29.19 4.26
CA THR A 138 14.15 -28.67 4.38
C THR A 138 14.00 -27.75 5.59
N ALA A 139 14.59 -28.11 6.73
CA ALA A 139 14.58 -27.30 7.94
C ALA A 139 15.34 -25.98 7.74
N GLN A 140 16.49 -25.99 7.08
CA GLN A 140 17.24 -24.78 6.73
C GLN A 140 16.41 -23.86 5.82
N ASN A 141 15.74 -24.41 4.81
CA ASN A 141 14.86 -23.65 3.93
C ASN A 141 13.68 -23.03 4.70
N GLY A 142 13.01 -23.80 5.56
CA GLY A 142 11.91 -23.30 6.40
C GLY A 142 12.37 -22.19 7.36
N MET A 143 13.53 -22.37 8.01
CA MET A 143 14.11 -21.34 8.88
C MET A 143 14.49 -20.07 8.12
N SER A 144 15.00 -20.22 6.88
CA SER A 144 15.28 -19.08 6.00
C SER A 144 14.01 -18.29 5.68
N MET A 145 12.90 -18.98 5.38
CA MET A 145 11.60 -18.35 5.11
C MET A 145 11.07 -17.55 6.31
N VAL A 146 11.18 -18.11 7.52
CA VAL A 146 10.80 -17.42 8.75
C VAL A 146 11.67 -16.17 8.97
N LYS A 147 12.98 -16.26 8.72
CA LYS A 147 13.90 -15.12 8.85
C LYS A 147 13.62 -14.04 7.79
N GLU A 148 13.29 -14.43 6.56
CA GLU A 148 12.89 -13.48 5.51
C GLU A 148 11.61 -12.75 5.90
N ALA A 149 10.61 -13.46 6.43
CA ALA A 149 9.38 -12.87 6.93
C ALA A 149 9.63 -11.92 8.12
N ALA A 150 10.44 -12.36 9.09
CA ALA A 150 10.81 -11.54 10.25
C ALA A 150 11.64 -10.29 9.88
N GLY A 151 12.40 -10.33 8.79
CA GLY A 151 13.15 -9.18 8.27
C GLY A 151 12.30 -8.19 7.44
N LYS A 152 11.07 -8.56 7.08
CA LYS A 152 10.10 -7.71 6.38
C LYS A 152 9.15 -6.97 7.33
N ALA A 153 8.99 -7.46 8.57
CA ALA A 153 8.20 -6.85 9.65
C ALA A 153 8.90 -5.62 10.25
#